data_AF-A0A820K6Z0-F1
#
_entry.id   AF-A0A820K6Z0-F1
#
_cell.length_a   1.000
_cell.length_b   1.000
_cell.length_c   1.000
_cell.angle_alpha   90.00
_cell.angle_beta   90.00
_cell.angle_gamma   90.00
#
_symmetry.space_group_name_H-M   'P 1'
#
loop_
_entity.id
_entity.type
_entity.pdbx_description
1 polymer ?
#
loop_
_entity_poly.entity_id
_entity_poly.type
_entity_poly.pdbx_seq_one_letter_code
_entity_poly.pdbx_strand_id
1 'polypeptide(L)'
;YGNPSTRMLTRTGEKTTMCSVKSMNAVTHSYTIMPIINMLGELVGPVFICLQEPNGRLGPRVKPSIYSSANIHVTCSKSGKLTKSHIQYLAEKVLRPSVSDDCLLLLDSWSGQTNPEIYSKIFNGNIKCEQLRELFINHCIYIE
;
A
#
# COMPACT_ATOMS: atom_id res chain seq x y z
N TYR A 1 -1.39 -32.43 -13.70
CA TYR A 1 -0.70 -31.90 -12.50
C TYR A 1 -0.92 -30.40 -12.44
N GLY A 2 -2.07 -30.00 -11.89
CA GLY A 2 -2.58 -28.63 -11.93
C GLY A 2 -1.97 -27.76 -10.82
N ASN A 3 -1.69 -26.52 -11.17
CA ASN A 3 -1.20 -25.46 -10.30
C ASN A 3 -2.39 -24.89 -9.50
N PRO A 4 -2.48 -25.01 -8.16
CA PRO A 4 -3.53 -24.32 -7.43
C PRO A 4 -3.00 -22.95 -6.99
N SER A 5 -3.44 -21.90 -7.67
CA SER A 5 -3.49 -20.55 -7.09
C SER A 5 -4.94 -20.11 -7.04
N THR A 6 -5.61 -20.35 -5.91
CA THR A 6 -6.88 -19.72 -5.55
C THR A 6 -7.12 -19.94 -4.05
N ARG A 7 -7.06 -18.85 -3.26
CA ARG A 7 -7.39 -18.66 -1.84
C ARG A 7 -7.55 -19.93 -0.98
N MET A 8 -6.74 -20.04 0.06
CA MET A 8 -6.83 -21.08 1.10
C MET A 8 -8.29 -21.28 1.58
N LEU A 9 -8.92 -22.40 1.21
CA LEU A 9 -10.24 -22.85 1.66
C LEU A 9 -10.10 -23.60 3.00
N THR A 10 -9.44 -22.99 3.98
CA THR A 10 -9.29 -23.61 5.30
C THR A 10 -10.57 -23.43 6.07
N ARG A 11 -10.97 -24.43 6.86
CA ARG A 11 -12.23 -24.37 7.59
C ARG A 11 -12.11 -23.34 8.72
N THR A 12 -13.06 -22.39 8.81
CA THR A 12 -13.11 -21.44 9.92
C THR A 12 -13.09 -22.21 11.25
N GLY A 13 -12.13 -21.89 12.13
CA GLY A 13 -11.94 -22.56 13.43
C GLY A 13 -10.88 -23.67 13.46
N GLU A 14 -10.22 -23.96 12.33
CA GLU A 14 -9.08 -24.90 12.31
C GLU A 14 -7.83 -24.27 12.93
N LYS A 15 -7.18 -24.97 13.87
CA LYS A 15 -6.02 -24.45 14.63
C LYS A 15 -4.73 -24.43 13.81
N THR A 16 -4.58 -25.39 12.89
CA THR A 16 -3.39 -25.55 12.07
C THR A 16 -3.82 -25.97 10.68
N THR A 17 -3.36 -25.26 9.66
CA THR A 17 -3.54 -25.66 8.27
C THR A 17 -2.18 -25.99 7.66
N MET A 18 -2.07 -27.19 7.08
CA MET A 18 -0.89 -27.58 6.31
C MET A 18 -0.90 -26.87 4.95
N CYS A 19 0.19 -26.18 4.62
CA CYS A 19 0.38 -25.55 3.31
C CYS A 19 1.64 -26.09 2.63
N SER A 20 1.56 -26.36 1.34
CA SER A 20 2.73 -26.64 0.51
C SER A 20 3.19 -25.33 -0.11
N VAL A 21 4.42 -24.91 0.18
CA VAL A 21 4.98 -23.65 -0.29
C VAL A 21 6.20 -23.93 -1.15
N LYS A 22 6.31 -23.21 -2.26
CA LYS A 22 7.46 -23.32 -3.18
C LYS A 22 8.73 -22.68 -2.59
N SER A 23 8.57 -21.81 -1.60
CA SER A 23 9.68 -21.09 -0.96
C SER A 23 9.36 -20.82 0.51
N MET A 24 10.33 -21.05 1.38
CA MET A 24 10.22 -20.73 2.81
C MET A 24 10.11 -19.21 3.04
N ASN A 25 10.73 -18.41 2.18
CA ASN A 25 10.67 -16.96 2.31
C ASN A 25 9.25 -16.42 2.12
N ALA A 26 8.41 -17.10 1.34
CA ALA A 26 7.01 -16.72 1.14
C ALA A 26 6.15 -16.89 2.41
N VAL A 27 6.62 -17.64 3.42
CA VAL A 27 5.92 -17.82 4.70
C VAL A 27 6.57 -17.07 5.85
N THR A 28 7.85 -16.70 5.75
CA THR A 28 8.56 -15.98 6.81
C THR A 28 8.69 -14.48 6.57
N HIS A 29 8.60 -14.04 5.31
CA HIS A 29 8.71 -12.64 4.92
C HIS A 29 7.45 -12.20 4.18
N SER A 30 6.89 -11.09 4.63
CA SER A 30 5.86 -10.35 3.93
C SER A 30 6.44 -9.04 3.39
N TYR A 31 5.78 -8.52 2.37
CA TYR A 31 5.98 -7.16 1.92
C TYR A 31 4.66 -6.66 1.35
N THR A 32 4.49 -5.34 1.33
CA THR A 32 3.34 -4.69 0.72
C THR A 32 3.82 -3.86 -0.45
N ILE A 33 3.20 -4.05 -1.62
CA ILE A 33 3.36 -3.16 -2.77
C ILE A 33 2.05 -2.39 -2.92
N MET A 34 2.13 -1.07 -3.05
CA MET A 34 0.98 -0.22 -3.32
C MET A 34 1.24 0.60 -4.59
N PRO A 35 0.83 0.09 -5.76
CA PRO A 35 0.77 0.90 -6.97
C PRO A 35 -0.45 1.82 -6.91
N ILE A 36 -0.37 2.94 -7.64
CA ILE A 36 -1.54 3.76 -7.96
C ILE A 36 -1.82 3.53 -9.44
N ILE A 37 -3.04 3.13 -9.78
CA ILE A 37 -3.46 2.89 -11.16
C ILE A 37 -4.63 3.80 -11.51
N ASN A 38 -4.63 4.34 -12.73
CA ASN A 38 -5.77 5.10 -13.23
C ASN A 38 -6.86 4.13 -13.75
N MET A 39 -7.98 4.71 -14.19
CA MET A 39 -9.11 3.95 -14.74
C MET A 39 -8.77 3.23 -16.06
N LEU A 40 -7.74 3.67 -16.78
CA LEU A 40 -7.23 3.00 -17.98
C LEU A 40 -6.34 1.78 -17.65
N GLY A 41 -6.04 1.56 -16.37
CA GLY A 41 -5.17 0.48 -15.91
C GLY A 41 -3.67 0.83 -16.01
N GLU A 42 -3.34 2.09 -16.22
CA GLU A 42 -1.96 2.55 -16.31
C GLU A 42 -1.42 2.90 -14.92
N LEU A 43 -0.12 2.67 -14.72
CA LEU A 43 0.56 3.06 -13.49
C LEU A 43 0.69 4.59 -13.44
N VAL A 44 0.23 5.19 -12.34
CA VAL A 44 0.32 6.61 -12.06
C VAL A 44 1.41 6.84 -11.02
N GLY A 45 2.50 7.49 -11.44
CA GLY A 45 3.60 7.82 -10.55
C GLY A 45 4.48 6.64 -10.13
N PRO A 46 5.33 6.83 -9.09
CA PRO A 46 6.22 5.79 -8.61
C PRO A 46 5.49 4.72 -7.78
N VAL A 47 6.07 3.52 -7.66
CA VAL A 47 5.50 2.43 -6.86
C VAL A 47 6.00 2.51 -5.42
N PHE A 48 5.08 2.41 -4.44
CA PHE A 48 5.44 2.30 -3.04
C PHE A 48 5.61 0.84 -2.61
N ILE A 49 6.71 0.54 -1.91
CA ILE A 49 7.03 -0.80 -1.41
C ILE A 49 7.41 -0.72 0.08
N CYS A 50 6.76 -1.52 0.91
CA CYS A 50 7.09 -1.69 2.33
C CYS A 50 7.58 -3.12 2.59
N LEU A 51 8.85 -3.25 2.95
CA LEU A 51 9.50 -4.53 3.27
C LEU A 51 9.31 -4.91 4.74
N GLN A 52 9.31 -6.21 5.05
CA GLN A 52 9.40 -6.67 6.44
C GLN A 52 10.85 -6.72 6.92
N GLU A 53 11.16 -5.97 7.97
CA GLU A 53 12.47 -5.98 8.64
C GLU A 53 12.29 -6.21 10.15
N PRO A 54 13.04 -7.11 10.81
CA PRO A 54 12.81 -7.48 12.22
C PRO A 54 12.77 -6.31 13.20
N ASN A 55 13.56 -5.26 12.93
CA ASN A 55 13.67 -4.06 13.76
C ASN A 55 12.86 -2.87 13.22
N GLY A 56 12.06 -3.07 12.17
CA GLY A 56 11.30 -2.02 11.50
C GLY A 56 12.18 -0.95 10.83
N ARG A 57 13.45 -1.27 10.58
CA ARG A 57 14.43 -0.40 9.94
C ARG A 57 15.27 -1.22 8.97
N LEU A 58 15.62 -0.62 7.84
CA LEU A 58 16.52 -1.23 6.86
C LEU A 58 17.89 -1.42 7.52
N GLY A 59 18.33 -2.67 7.62
CA GLY A 59 19.64 -3.01 8.18
C GLY A 59 20.80 -2.49 7.31
N PRO A 60 22.00 -2.34 7.89
CA PRO A 60 23.18 -1.84 7.17
C PRO A 60 23.61 -2.73 6.00
N ARG A 61 23.23 -4.02 6.01
CA ARG A 61 23.46 -4.94 4.88
C ARG A 61 22.40 -4.84 3.80
N VAL A 62 21.15 -4.57 4.18
CA VAL A 62 20.00 -4.54 3.25
C VAL A 62 19.93 -3.22 2.52
N LYS A 63 20.21 -2.11 3.22
CA LYS A 63 20.13 -0.75 2.67
C LYS A 63 20.96 -0.55 1.37
N PRO A 64 22.21 -1.04 1.26
CA PRO A 64 23.00 -0.92 0.03
C PRO A 64 22.56 -1.87 -1.09
N SER A 65 21.92 -3.00 -0.76
CA SER A 65 21.48 -3.99 -1.74
C SER A 65 20.06 -3.75 -2.26
N ILE A 66 19.31 -2.82 -1.66
CA ILE A 66 17.96 -2.48 -2.12
C ILE A 66 18.06 -1.81 -3.49
N TYR A 67 17.31 -2.37 -4.43
CA TYR A 67 17.11 -1.74 -5.73
C TYR A 67 16.50 -0.35 -5.54
N SER A 68 17.18 0.67 -6.07
CA SER A 68 16.74 2.06 -6.01
C SER A 68 16.61 2.60 -7.42
N SER A 69 15.49 3.27 -7.66
CA SER A 69 15.17 3.92 -8.93
C SER A 69 14.21 5.07 -8.65
N ALA A 70 14.16 6.06 -9.54
CA ALA A 70 13.29 7.23 -9.36
C ALA A 70 11.80 6.86 -9.31
N ASN A 71 11.42 5.72 -9.89
CA ASN A 71 10.05 5.23 -9.96
C ASN A 71 9.68 4.25 -8.82
N ILE A 72 10.51 4.10 -7.79
CA ILE A 72 10.22 3.22 -6.65
C ILE A 72 10.57 3.91 -5.32
N HIS A 73 9.60 3.92 -4.41
CA HIS A 73 9.81 4.32 -3.02
C HIS A 73 9.79 3.10 -2.12
N VAL A 74 10.95 2.75 -1.57
CA VAL A 74 11.10 1.62 -0.64
C VAL A 74 11.18 2.10 0.81
N THR A 75 10.41 1.46 1.67
CA THR A 75 10.46 1.59 3.14
C THR A 75 10.33 0.23 3.80
N CYS A 76 10.26 0.17 5.12
CA CYS A 76 10.10 -1.08 5.86
C CYS A 76 9.30 -0.93 7.15
N SER A 77 8.71 -2.03 7.59
CA SER A 77 8.07 -2.18 8.90
C SER A 77 8.39 -3.53 9.53
N LYS A 78 8.07 -3.70 10.81
CA LYS A 78 8.36 -4.96 11.53
C LYS A 78 7.68 -6.20 10.95
N SER A 79 6.53 -6.00 10.33
CA SER A 79 5.65 -7.08 9.84
C SER A 79 5.33 -6.99 8.36
N GLY A 80 5.97 -6.07 7.62
CA GLY A 80 5.64 -5.74 6.23
C GLY A 80 4.27 -5.07 6.05
N LYS A 81 3.49 -4.92 7.13
CA LYS A 81 2.20 -4.22 7.15
C LYS A 81 2.40 -2.71 7.23
N LEU A 82 1.43 -1.98 6.71
CA LEU A 82 1.43 -0.53 6.72
C LEU A 82 0.90 0.02 8.04
N THR A 83 1.31 1.24 8.34
CA THR A 83 0.78 2.05 9.44
C THR A 83 0.36 3.42 8.88
N LYS A 84 -0.28 4.25 9.70
CA LYS A 84 -0.66 5.63 9.32
C LYS A 84 0.53 6.45 8.80
N SER A 85 1.72 6.30 9.39
CA SER A 85 2.93 7.01 8.91
C SER A 85 3.39 6.55 7.53
N HIS A 86 3.19 5.27 7.19
CA HIS A 86 3.48 4.76 5.85
C HIS A 86 2.50 5.32 4.81
N ILE A 87 1.21 5.42 5.17
CA ILE A 87 0.20 6.06 4.31
C ILE A 87 0.51 7.54 4.11
N GLN A 88 0.92 8.26 5.17
CA GLN A 88 1.35 9.65 5.05
C GLN A 88 2.55 9.79 4.11
N TYR A 89 3.56 8.93 4.25
CA TYR A 89 4.73 8.93 3.37
C TYR A 89 4.33 8.64 1.91
N LEU A 90 3.46 7.66 1.69
CA LEU A 90 2.93 7.35 0.35
C LEU A 90 2.18 8.54 -0.23
N ALA A 91 1.29 9.16 0.55
CA ALA A 91 0.50 10.29 0.08
C ALA A 91 1.41 11.48 -0.28
N GLU A 92 2.46 11.73 0.48
CA GLU A 92 3.38 12.86 0.25
C GLU A 92 4.35 12.60 -0.91
N LYS A 93 4.95 11.41 -0.97
CA LYS A 93 6.04 11.11 -1.92
C LYS A 93 5.57 10.50 -3.23
N VAL A 94 4.40 9.86 -3.22
CA VAL A 94 3.87 9.12 -4.38
C VAL A 94 2.62 9.79 -4.93
N LEU A 95 1.57 9.93 -4.11
CA LEU A 95 0.29 10.43 -4.60
C LEU A 95 0.36 11.91 -4.98
N ARG A 96 0.81 12.79 -4.06
CA ARG A 96 0.84 14.24 -4.27
C ARG A 96 1.56 14.71 -5.55
N PRO A 97 2.74 14.18 -5.93
CA PRO A 97 3.39 14.57 -7.17
C PRO A 97 2.74 13.95 -8.43
N SER A 98 1.88 12.96 -8.27
CA SER A 98 1.26 12.23 -9.39
C SER A 98 -0.15 12.73 -9.73
N VAL A 99 -0.74 13.59 -8.89
CA VAL A 99 -2.03 14.25 -9.16
C VAL A 99 -1.76 15.59 -9.85
N SER A 100 -2.14 15.69 -11.11
CA SER A 100 -2.04 16.91 -11.93
C SER A 100 -3.39 17.59 -12.19
N ASP A 101 -4.47 16.83 -12.12
CA ASP A 101 -5.83 17.22 -12.48
C ASP A 101 -6.82 16.61 -11.47
N ASP A 102 -8.07 17.08 -11.53
CA ASP A 102 -9.17 16.55 -10.73
C ASP A 102 -9.26 15.03 -10.85
N CYS A 103 -9.26 14.34 -9.72
CA CYS A 103 -9.29 12.89 -9.67
C CYS A 103 -10.10 12.36 -8.49
N LEU A 104 -10.65 11.17 -8.68
CA LEU A 104 -11.29 10.39 -7.61
C LEU A 104 -10.36 9.26 -7.17
N LEU A 105 -9.83 9.37 -5.96
CA LEU A 105 -9.00 8.35 -5.34
C LEU A 105 -9.87 7.30 -4.62
N LEU A 106 -9.81 6.06 -5.10
CA LEU A 106 -10.48 4.91 -4.49
C LEU A 106 -9.54 4.22 -3.50
N LEU A 107 -10.00 3.96 -2.27
CA LEU A 107 -9.20 3.39 -1.19
C LEU A 107 -9.88 2.19 -0.53
N ASP A 108 -9.10 1.36 0.16
CA ASP A 108 -9.66 0.36 1.07
C ASP A 108 -10.30 1.05 2.29
N SER A 109 -11.26 0.36 2.88
CA SER A 109 -11.98 0.70 4.11
C SER A 109 -11.13 0.80 5.38
N TRP A 110 -9.86 0.41 5.30
CA TRP A 110 -8.99 0.39 6.45
C TRP A 110 -8.76 1.81 7.01
N SER A 111 -8.95 1.96 8.33
CA SER A 111 -8.85 3.24 9.05
C SER A 111 -7.48 3.93 8.96
N GLY A 112 -6.44 3.19 8.56
CA GLY A 112 -5.13 3.76 8.25
C GLY A 112 -5.09 4.54 6.94
N GLN A 113 -5.86 4.09 5.94
CA GLN A 113 -5.96 4.71 4.62
C GLN A 113 -7.06 5.76 4.53
N THR A 114 -8.12 5.65 5.31
CA THR A 114 -9.29 6.54 5.22
C THR A 114 -9.23 7.75 6.16
N ASN A 115 -8.08 8.03 6.77
CA ASN A 115 -7.92 9.16 7.69
C ASN A 115 -7.83 10.50 6.90
N PRO A 116 -8.87 11.37 6.95
CA PRO A 116 -8.91 12.59 6.15
C PRO A 116 -7.80 13.58 6.53
N GLU A 117 -7.36 13.59 7.79
CA GLU A 117 -6.30 14.49 8.23
C GLU A 117 -4.98 14.30 7.48
N ILE A 118 -4.69 13.09 7.00
CA ILE A 118 -3.48 12.82 6.23
C ILE A 118 -3.54 13.59 4.91
N TYR A 119 -4.65 13.46 4.19
CA TYR A 119 -4.81 14.03 2.86
C TYR A 119 -5.00 15.54 2.92
N SER A 120 -5.80 16.06 3.84
CA SER A 120 -5.97 17.51 4.00
C SER A 120 -4.67 18.24 4.38
N LYS A 121 -3.73 17.56 5.05
CA LYS A 121 -2.40 18.13 5.34
C LYS A 121 -1.51 18.19 4.09
N ILE A 122 -1.64 17.22 3.19
CA ILE A 122 -0.78 17.06 2.01
C ILE A 122 -1.32 17.85 0.82
N PHE A 123 -2.63 17.82 0.64
CA PHE A 123 -3.39 18.59 -0.34
C PHE A 123 -3.96 19.80 0.38
N ASN A 124 -3.12 20.84 0.48
CA ASN A 124 -3.47 22.13 1.05
C ASN A 124 -3.22 23.25 0.03
N GLY A 125 -3.78 24.43 0.28
CA GLY A 125 -3.62 25.58 -0.59
C GLY A 125 -4.51 25.49 -1.83
N ASN A 126 -3.88 25.45 -3.02
CA ASN A 126 -4.58 25.49 -4.30
C ASN A 126 -5.21 24.16 -4.73
N ILE A 127 -4.93 23.07 -3.99
CA ILE A 127 -5.55 21.76 -4.25
C ILE A 127 -6.52 21.46 -3.12
N LYS A 128 -7.77 21.25 -3.48
CA LYS A 128 -8.86 20.89 -2.60
C LYS A 128 -8.94 19.38 -2.49
N CYS A 129 -9.20 18.88 -1.28
CA CYS A 129 -9.30 17.45 -1.02
C CYS A 129 -10.50 17.18 -0.11
N GLU A 130 -11.46 16.42 -0.60
CA GLU A 130 -12.72 16.13 0.09
C GLU A 130 -12.98 14.64 0.19
N GLN A 131 -13.33 14.17 1.39
CA GLN A 131 -13.73 12.78 1.58
C GLN A 131 -15.22 12.64 1.26
N LEU A 132 -15.53 11.88 0.21
CA LEU A 132 -16.91 11.59 -0.17
C LEU A 132 -17.46 10.45 0.72
N ARG A 133 -18.68 10.66 1.26
CA ARG A 133 -19.40 9.66 2.06
C ARG A 133 -20.79 9.47 1.46
N GLU A 134 -20.90 8.67 0.40
CA GLU A 134 -22.19 8.28 -0.16
C GLU A 134 -22.54 6.83 0.17
N LEU A 135 -23.85 6.56 0.26
CA LEU A 135 -24.50 5.34 0.77
C LEU A 135 -24.08 4.01 0.09
N PHE A 136 -23.29 4.06 -0.99
CA PHE A 136 -22.87 2.88 -1.74
C PHE A 136 -21.35 2.74 -1.90
N ILE A 137 -20.55 3.77 -1.58
CA ILE A 137 -19.09 3.72 -1.63
C ILE A 137 -18.53 4.48 -0.43
N ASN A 138 -18.18 3.74 0.61
CA ASN A 138 -17.82 4.34 1.90
C ASN A 138 -16.43 5.01 1.91
N HIS A 139 -15.58 4.81 0.90
CA HIS A 139 -14.14 5.07 0.99
C HIS A 139 -13.51 5.62 -0.30
N CYS A 140 -13.86 6.87 -0.65
CA CYS A 140 -13.21 7.60 -1.73
C CYS A 140 -12.81 9.01 -1.29
N ILE A 141 -11.77 9.53 -1.91
CA ILE A 141 -11.27 10.89 -1.69
C ILE A 141 -11.26 11.59 -3.04
N TYR A 142 -11.99 12.69 -3.15
CA TYR A 142 -11.95 13.57 -4.29
C TYR A 142 -10.81 14.58 -4.11
N ILE A 143 -9.99 14.74 -5.14
CA ILE A 143 -8.87 15.68 -5.17
C ILE A 143 -9.07 16.55 -6.40
N GLU A 144 -9.10 17.87 -6.21
CA GLU A 144 -9.32 18.92 -7.21
C GLU A 144 -8.15 19.91 -7.14
#